data_AF-A0A9W6NTJ2-F1
#
_entry.id   AF-A0A9W6NTJ2-F1
#
_cell.length_a   1.000
_cell.length_b   1.000
_cell.length_c   1.000
_cell.angle_alpha   90.00
_cell.angle_beta   90.00
_cell.angle_gamma   90.00
#
_symmetry.space_group_name_H-M   'P 1'
#
loop_
_entity.id
_entity.type
_entity.pdbx_description
1 polymer ?
#
loop_
_entity_poly.entity_id
_entity_poly.type
_entity_poly.pdbx_seq_one_letter_code
_entity_poly.pdbx_strand_id
1 'polypeptide(L)' 'MSGKQLIVGESRWGVADSDAFEVAKQVQDAMTNGTVAELGLLNEAGQPVKVFFNGKIVATAVIDNSGDPRPSEFS' A
#
# COMPACT_ATOMS: atom_id res chain seq x y z
N MET A 1 -11.01 5.40 -9.93
CA MET A 1 -10.83 4.52 -8.77
C MET A 1 -10.93 5.36 -7.51
N SER A 2 -12.11 5.39 -6.89
CA SER A 2 -12.30 5.94 -5.54
C SER A 2 -12.15 4.77 -4.56
N GLY A 3 -10.96 4.60 -4.00
CA GLY A 3 -10.63 3.48 -3.11
C GLY A 3 -9.26 3.67 -2.49
N LYS A 4 -9.03 2.98 -1.37
CA LYS A 4 -7.77 3.10 -0.61
C LYS A 4 -6.59 2.62 -1.44
N GLN A 5 -5.42 3.21 -1.23
CA GLN A 5 -4.22 2.87 -2.00
C GLN A 5 -3.04 2.61 -1.10
N LEU A 6 -2.25 1.58 -1.43
CA LEU A 6 -0.92 1.37 -0.88
C LEU A 6 0.11 1.98 -1.84
N ILE A 7 0.89 2.92 -1.33
CA ILE A 7 1.96 3.61 -2.05
C ILE A 7 3.30 3.18 -1.45
N VAL A 8 4.16 2.59 -2.28
CA VAL A 8 5.50 2.13 -1.90
C VAL A 8 6.50 2.73 -2.89
N GLY A 9 7.25 3.74 -2.46
CA GLY A 9 8.04 4.56 -3.37
C GLY A 9 7.16 5.19 -4.45
N GLU A 10 7.44 4.86 -5.72
CA GLU A 10 6.68 5.32 -6.89
C GLU A 10 5.54 4.37 -7.28
N SER A 11 5.52 3.14 -6.73
CA SER A 11 4.49 2.16 -7.04
C SER A 11 3.21 2.44 -6.27
N ARG A 12 2.07 2.35 -6.96
CA ARG A 12 0.73 2.50 -6.37
C ARG A 12 -0.09 1.26 -6.64
N TRP A 13 -0.74 0.79 -5.59
CA TRP A 13 -1.61 -0.38 -5.63
C TRP A 13 -2.95 -0.01 -5.03
N GLY A 14 -4.04 -0.46 -5.64
CA GLY A 14 -5.36 -0.34 -5.02
C GLY A 14 -5.48 -1.33 -3.85
N VAL A 15 -6.31 -0.98 -2.88
CA VAL A 15 -6.64 -1.83 -1.74
C VAL A 15 -8.16 -1.85 -1.61
N ALA A 16 -8.74 -3.04 -1.50
CA ALA A 16 -10.16 -3.16 -1.22
C ALA A 16 -10.47 -2.58 0.16
N ASP A 17 -11.58 -1.86 0.30
CA ASP A 17 -11.93 -1.20 1.56
C ASP A 17 -12.07 -2.20 2.73
N SER A 18 -12.55 -3.41 2.45
CA SER A 18 -12.65 -4.50 3.44
C SER A 18 -11.29 -4.97 3.95
N ASP A 19 -10.25 -4.86 3.13
CA ASP A 19 -8.95 -5.48 3.38
C ASP A 19 -7.93 -4.45 3.89
N ALA A 20 -8.25 -3.16 3.80
CA ALA A 20 -7.29 -2.10 4.03
C ALA A 20 -6.72 -2.05 5.45
N PHE A 21 -7.52 -2.39 6.46
CA PHE A 21 -7.01 -2.49 7.83
C PHE A 21 -5.97 -3.61 7.97
N GLU A 22 -6.25 -4.77 7.38
CA GLU A 22 -5.35 -5.93 7.45
C GLU A 22 -4.07 -5.68 6.64
N VAL A 23 -4.18 -5.10 5.44
CA VAL A 23 -3.02 -4.69 4.64
C VAL A 23 -2.15 -3.69 5.41
N ALA A 24 -2.75 -2.71 6.11
CA ALA A 24 -2.01 -1.76 6.93
C ALA A 24 -1.22 -2.43 8.05
N LYS A 25 -1.86 -3.35 8.76
CA LYS A 25 -1.23 -4.12 9.82
C LYS A 25 -0.07 -4.96 9.28
N GLN A 26 -0.27 -5.66 8.18
CA GLN A 26 0.78 -6.48 7.56
C GLN A 26 1.99 -5.66 7.08
N VAL A 27 1.75 -4.50 6.48
CA VAL A 27 2.82 -3.56 6.08
C VAL A 27 3.59 -3.07 7.31
N GLN A 28 2.88 -2.64 8.35
CA GLN A 28 3.50 -2.17 9.59
C GLN A 28 4.33 -3.27 10.27
N ASP A 29 3.78 -4.48 10.38
CA ASP A 29 4.44 -5.63 10.97
C ASP A 29 5.68 -6.03 10.15
N ALA A 30 5.59 -6.00 8.82
CA ALA A 30 6.71 -6.30 7.93
C ALA A 30 7.84 -5.28 8.07
N MET A 31 7.52 -3.98 8.12
CA MET A 31 8.52 -2.92 8.31
C MET A 31 9.16 -2.98 9.69
N THR A 32 8.36 -3.23 10.73
CA THR A 32 8.83 -3.28 12.12
C THR A 32 9.77 -4.46 12.36
N ASN A 33 9.42 -5.63 11.81
CA ASN A 33 10.18 -6.86 12.01
C ASN A 33 11.21 -7.12 10.91
N GLY A 34 11.27 -6.29 9.86
CA GLY A 34 12.15 -6.49 8.71
C GLY A 34 11.87 -7.79 7.95
N THR A 35 10.59 -8.14 7.79
CA THR A 35 10.14 -9.39 7.13
C THR A 35 9.51 -9.13 5.77
N VAL A 36 9.23 -10.21 5.03
CA VAL A 36 8.48 -10.16 3.77
C VAL A 36 7.04 -10.53 4.06
N ALA A 37 6.10 -9.68 3.65
CA ALA A 37 4.66 -9.94 3.68
C ALA A 37 4.12 -10.19 2.27
N GLU A 38 3.14 -11.07 2.16
CA GLU A 38 2.37 -11.27 0.93
C GLU A 38 1.06 -10.48 1.06
N LEU A 39 0.89 -9.46 0.21
CA LEU A 39 -0.26 -8.57 0.25
C LEU A 39 -1.21 -8.88 -0.92
N GLY A 40 -2.49 -9.03 -0.60
CA GLY A 40 -3.57 -9.02 -1.60
C GLY A 40 -3.92 -7.57 -1.94
N LEU A 41 -3.60 -7.14 -3.16
CA LEU A 41 -3.79 -5.78 -3.64
C LEU A 41 -4.54 -5.77 -4.98
N LEU A 42 -4.83 -4.58 -5.49
CA LEU A 42 -5.45 -4.38 -6.80
C LEU A 42 -4.47 -3.68 -7.74
N ASN A 43 -4.41 -4.11 -9.00
CA ASN A 43 -3.68 -3.41 -10.05
C ASN A 43 -4.46 -2.15 -10.54
N GLU A 44 -3.90 -1.42 -11.51
CA GLU A 44 -4.55 -0.23 -12.09
C GLU A 44 -5.89 -0.53 -12.79
N ALA A 45 -6.14 -1.78 -13.18
CA ALA A 45 -7.43 -2.21 -13.72
C ALA A 45 -8.42 -2.64 -12.62
N GLY A 46 -8.05 -2.54 -11.35
CA GLY A 46 -8.86 -2.97 -10.20
C GLY A 46 -8.90 -4.49 -10.01
N GLN A 47 -8.00 -5.24 -10.65
CA GLN A 47 -7.95 -6.71 -10.56
C GLN A 47 -7.08 -7.16 -9.39
N PRO A 48 -7.46 -8.23 -8.67
CA PRO A 48 -6.67 -8.75 -7.56
C PRO A 48 -5.32 -9.30 -8.01
N VAL A 49 -4.28 -8.90 -7.30
CA VAL A 49 -2.90 -9.33 -7.49
C VAL A 49 -2.24 -9.62 -6.14
N LYS A 50 -1.20 -10.46 -6.14
CA LYS A 50 -0.36 -10.70 -4.98
C LYS A 50 0.93 -9.90 -5.12
N VAL A 51 1.27 -9.12 -4.11
CA VAL A 51 2.51 -8.33 -4.07
C VAL A 51 3.32 -8.75 -2.85
N PHE A 52 4.59 -9.10 -3.08
CA PHE A 52 5.54 -9.37 -2.00
C PHE A 52 6.18 -8.07 -1.54
N PHE A 53 5.84 -7.66 -0.33
CA PHE A 53 6.34 -6.45 0.31
C PHE A 53 7.51 -6.79 1.24
N ASN A 54 8.69 -6.27 0.96
CA ASN A 54 9.87 -6.48 1.80
C ASN A 54 10.10 -5.30 2.75
N GLY A 55 9.68 -5.44 4.00
CA GLY A 55 9.79 -4.39 5.01
C GLY A 55 11.21 -4.09 5.47
N LYS A 56 12.21 -4.90 5.10
CA LYS A 56 13.63 -4.63 5.38
C LYS A 56 14.23 -3.60 4.41
N ILE A 57 13.69 -3.51 3.20
CA ILE A 57 14.24 -2.67 2.11
C ILE A 57 13.41 -1.40 1.93
N VAL A 58 12.11 -1.50 2.12
CA VAL A 58 11.19 -0.36 1.93
C VAL A 58 11.42 0.68 3.03
N ALA A 59 11.83 1.89 2.64
CA ALA A 59 12.01 3.01 3.56
C ALA A 59 10.67 3.61 4.02
N THR A 60 9.71 3.73 3.11
CA THR A 60 8.40 4.34 3.37
C THR A 60 7.30 3.61 2.63
N ALA A 61 6.21 3.29 3.35
CA ALA A 61 4.94 2.85 2.79
C ALA A 61 3.83 3.75 3.32
N VAL A 62 2.90 4.14 2.45
CA VAL A 62 1.77 4.99 2.84
C VAL A 62 0.47 4.34 2.39
N ILE A 63 -0.49 4.29 3.29
CA ILE A 63 -1.85 3.88 2.97
C ILE A 63 -2.70 5.14 2.88
N ASP A 64 -3.02 5.51 1.66
CA ASP A 64 -3.88 6.65 1.40
C ASP A 64 -5.33 6.21 1.55
N ASN A 65 -5.97 6.75 2.59
CA ASN A 65 -7.38 6.51 2.89
C ASN A 65 -8.31 7.50 2.20
N SER A 66 -7.75 8.58 1.65
CA SER A 66 -8.43 9.57 0.83
C SER A 66 -8.12 9.26 -0.63
N GLY A 67 -9.14 9.14 -1.48
CA GLY A 67 -8.91 9.12 -2.93
C GLY A 67 -8.45 10.48 -3.48
N ASP A 68 -8.07 11.43 -2.63
CA ASP A 68 -7.63 12.76 -3.03
C ASP A 68 -6.14 12.74 -3.36
N PRO A 69 -5.73 13.38 -4.47
CA PRO A 69 -4.31 13.52 -4.78
C PRO A 69 -3.62 14.20 -3.60
N ARG A 70 -2.55 13.59 -3.09
CA ARG A 70 -1.67 14.22 -2.10
C ARG A 70 -1.44 15.68 -2.50
N PRO A 71 -1.50 16.63 -1.56
CA PRO A 71 -1.06 17.99 -1.82
C PRO A 71 0.37 17.89 -2.35
N SER A 72 0.56 18.21 -3.64
CA SER A 72 1.88 18.33 -4.22
C SER A 72 2.66 19.32 -3.36
N GLU A 73 3.87 18.92 -2.95
CA GLU A 73 4.80 19.81 -2.26
C GLU A 73 4.89 21.12 -3.06
N PHE A 74 4.34 22.19 -2.49
CA PHE A 74 4.53 23.53 -3.04
C PHE A 74 6.02 23.84 -2.93
N SER A 75 6.67 23.96 -4.10
CA SER A 75 8.03 24.51 -4.25
C SER A 75 8.07 25.98 -3.92
#